data_AF-A0A7W4YDA8-F1
#
_entry.id   AF-A0A7W4YDA8-F1
#
_cell.length_a   1.000
_cell.length_b   1.000
_cell.length_c   1.000
_cell.angle_alpha   90.00
_cell.angle_beta   90.00
_cell.angle_gamma   90.00
#
_symmetry.space_group_name_H-M   'P 1'
#
loop_
_entity.id
_entity.type
_entity.pdbx_description
1 polymer ?
#
loop_
_entity_poly.entity_id
_entity_poly.type
_entity_poly.pdbx_seq_one_letter_code
_entity_poly.pdbx_strand_id
1 'polypeptide(L)' 'MPVPNLCRQGVCGECRVAVRVRPGSGAAQAAGIEHRDSFLTDEEKDRGDCLMPCVSRPRGEILELEL' A
#
# COMPACT_ATOMS: atom_id res chain seq x y z
N MET A 1 6.84 4.46 -14.28
CA MET A 1 5.91 3.50 -14.90
C MET A 1 4.48 3.92 -14.59
N PRO A 2 3.50 3.78 -15.51
CA PRO A 2 2.09 4.03 -15.19
C PRO A 2 1.52 2.91 -14.30
N VAL A 3 0.70 3.28 -13.31
CA VAL A 3 -0.08 2.36 -12.49
C VAL A 3 -1.54 2.37 -12.98
N PRO A 4 -2.13 1.21 -13.31
CA PRO A 4 -3.53 1.14 -13.70
C PRO A 4 -4.43 1.77 -12.62
N ASN A 5 -5.47 2.50 -13.03
CA ASN A 5 -6.39 3.13 -12.09
C ASN A 5 -7.77 3.28 -12.72
N LEU A 6 -8.80 2.85 -11.98
CA LEU A 6 -10.19 2.93 -12.40
C LEU A 6 -11.02 3.83 -11.47
N CYS A 7 -11.23 3.42 -10.22
CA CYS A 7 -12.16 4.13 -9.31
C CYS A 7 -11.55 5.36 -8.61
N ARG A 8 -10.22 5.35 -8.34
CA ARG A 8 -9.51 6.36 -7.52
C ARG A 8 -10.10 6.60 -6.13
N GLN A 9 -10.88 5.66 -5.62
CA GLN A 9 -11.58 5.75 -4.32
C GLN A 9 -11.26 4.56 -3.40
N GLY A 10 -10.31 3.70 -3.78
CA GLY A 10 -9.88 2.59 -2.93
C GLY A 10 -10.86 1.42 -2.84
N VAL A 11 -11.72 1.23 -3.84
CA VAL A 11 -12.74 0.15 -3.82
C VAL A 11 -12.53 -0.94 -4.88
N CYS A 12 -11.86 -0.64 -6.00
CA CYS A 12 -11.77 -1.57 -7.13
C CYS A 12 -10.49 -2.41 -7.20
N GLY A 13 -9.45 -2.10 -6.40
CA GLY A 13 -8.17 -2.85 -6.39
C GLY A 13 -7.23 -2.63 -7.58
N GLU A 14 -7.69 -2.01 -8.68
CA GLU A 14 -6.93 -1.86 -9.93
C GLU A 14 -5.55 -1.22 -9.77
N CYS A 15 -5.40 -0.30 -8.81
CA CYS A 15 -4.13 0.38 -8.58
C CYS A 15 -3.22 -0.32 -7.56
N ARG A 16 -3.42 -1.61 -7.23
CA ARG A 16 -2.58 -2.32 -6.25
C ARG A 16 -1.10 -2.27 -6.64
N VAL A 17 -0.25 -1.86 -5.72
CA VAL A 17 1.22 -1.83 -5.91
C VAL A 17 1.89 -2.56 -4.75
N ALA A 18 2.89 -3.38 -5.06
CA ALA A 18 3.70 -4.07 -4.07
C ALA A 18 4.73 -3.12 -3.41
N VAL A 19 4.96 -3.32 -2.12
CA VAL A 19 5.92 -2.58 -1.30
C VAL A 19 7.17 -3.44 -1.11
N ARG A 20 8.33 -2.86 -1.37
CA ARG A 20 9.62 -3.46 -1.00
C ARG A 20 9.84 -3.34 0.49
N VAL A 21 9.75 -4.47 1.17
CA VAL A 21 10.09 -4.57 2.58
C VAL A 21 11.62 -4.60 2.73
N ARG A 22 12.21 -3.52 3.26
CA ARG A 22 13.62 -3.53 3.66
C ARG A 22 13.77 -4.00 5.12
N PRO A 23 14.75 -4.87 5.41
CA PRO A 23 15.11 -5.18 6.80
C PRO A 23 15.45 -3.88 7.56
N GLY A 24 14.76 -3.63 8.67
CA GLY A 24 15.02 -2.47 9.53
C GLY A 24 14.35 -1.15 9.12
N SER A 25 13.61 -1.09 8.01
CA SER A 25 12.66 0.01 7.76
C SER A 25 11.32 -0.32 8.41
N GLY A 26 10.65 0.64 9.06
CA GLY A 26 9.29 0.47 9.58
C GLY A 26 8.24 0.18 8.49
N ALA A 27 8.59 0.37 7.20
CA ALA A 27 7.87 -0.18 6.06
C ALA A 27 7.68 -1.72 6.10
N ALA A 28 8.51 -2.45 6.86
CA ALA A 28 8.35 -3.88 7.10
C ALA A 28 7.23 -4.22 8.09
N GLN A 29 6.77 -3.22 8.84
CA GLN A 29 5.62 -3.34 9.72
C GLN A 29 4.43 -2.77 8.94
N ALA A 30 3.30 -3.47 8.88
CA ALA A 30 2.05 -2.89 8.37
C ALA A 30 1.69 -1.53 8.99
N ALA A 31 2.20 -1.26 10.20
CA ALA A 31 2.10 0.05 10.85
C ALA A 31 2.67 1.22 10.03
N GLY A 32 3.55 0.96 9.07
CA GLY A 32 4.13 1.96 8.17
C GLY A 32 3.21 2.42 7.04
N ILE A 33 2.08 1.75 6.81
CA ILE A 33 1.11 2.10 5.77
C ILE A 33 -0.24 2.46 6.41
N GLU A 34 -0.70 3.68 6.16
CA GLU A 34 -2.06 4.10 6.45
C GLU A 34 -2.97 3.67 5.30
N HIS A 35 -3.60 2.51 5.45
CA HIS A 35 -4.60 2.00 4.51
C HIS A 35 -5.93 2.74 4.65
N ARG A 36 -6.42 3.30 3.54
CA ARG A 36 -7.75 3.95 3.45
C ARG A 36 -8.64 3.30 2.41
N ASP A 37 -8.21 2.18 1.86
CA ASP A 37 -8.98 1.40 0.91
C ASP A 37 -9.95 0.45 1.64
N SER A 38 -11.02 0.10 0.92
CA SER A 38 -12.02 -0.89 1.34
C SER A 38 -11.88 -2.20 0.55
N PHE A 39 -10.76 -2.37 -0.15
CA PHE A 39 -10.52 -3.54 -1.01
C PHE A 39 -9.70 -4.61 -0.29
N LEU A 40 -8.59 -4.21 0.35
CA LEU A 40 -7.74 -5.12 1.10
C LEU A 40 -8.44 -5.56 2.38
N THR A 41 -8.31 -6.84 2.71
CA THR A 41 -8.73 -7.37 4.00
C THR A 41 -7.82 -6.83 5.11
N ASP A 42 -8.28 -6.94 6.36
CA ASP A 42 -7.45 -6.54 7.50
C ASP A 42 -6.15 -7.36 7.57
N GLU A 43 -6.20 -8.65 7.22
CA GLU A 43 -5.00 -9.51 7.12
C GLU A 43 -4.02 -9.06 6.03
N GLU A 44 -4.53 -8.59 4.88
CA GLU A 44 -3.69 -8.04 3.81
C GLU A 44 -3.08 -6.69 4.21
N LYS A 45 -3.83 -5.85 4.91
CA LYS A 45 -3.34 -4.58 5.46
C LYS A 45 -2.25 -4.83 6.51
N ASP A 46 -2.46 -5.82 7.39
CA ASP A 46 -1.53 -6.22 8.44
C ASP A 46 -0.24 -6.88 7.91
N ARG A 47 -0.24 -7.38 6.67
CA ARG A 47 1.00 -7.79 5.98
C ARG A 47 1.84 -6.61 5.53
N GLY A 48 1.20 -5.49 5.14
CA GLY A 48 1.90 -4.27 4.71
C GLY A 48 2.77 -4.42 3.46
N ASP A 49 2.56 -5.45 2.66
CA ASP A 49 3.39 -5.77 1.49
C ASP A 49 2.85 -5.18 0.19
N CYS A 50 1.72 -4.49 0.25
CA CYS A 50 1.13 -3.79 -0.86
C CYS A 50 0.26 -2.62 -0.37
N LEU A 51 -0.07 -1.69 -1.26
CA LEU A 51 -1.00 -0.61 -0.99
C LEU A 51 -1.83 -0.21 -2.19
N MET A 52 -2.87 0.60 -1.94
CA MET A 52 -3.60 1.33 -2.97
C MET A 52 -3.12 2.79 -3.01
N PRO A 53 -2.24 3.20 -3.93
CA PRO A 53 -1.64 4.54 -3.97
C PRO A 53 -2.68 5.65 -4.19
N CYS A 54 -3.86 5.33 -4.74
CA CYS A 54 -4.93 6.31 -4.90
C CYS A 54 -5.44 6.87 -3.55
N VAL A 55 -5.38 6.10 -2.46
CA VAL A 55 -5.92 6.50 -1.14
C VAL A 55 -5.01 6.20 0.06
N SER A 56 -4.07 5.27 -0.06
CA SER A 56 -3.17 4.86 1.03
C SER A 56 -1.94 5.76 1.10
N ARG A 57 -1.34 5.91 2.28
CA ARG A 57 -0.19 6.78 2.51
C ARG A 57 0.84 6.14 3.44
N PRO A 58 2.13 6.49 3.35
CA PRO A 58 3.09 6.14 4.38
C PRO A 58 2.78 6.84 5.71
N ARG A 59 3.00 6.16 6.83
CA ARG A 59 2.87 6.73 8.17
C ARG A 59 4.24 7.19 8.69
N GLY A 60 4.68 8.36 8.22
CA GLY A 60 5.89 9.03 8.72
C GLY A 60 7.24 8.49 8.21
N GLU A 61 7.23 7.45 7.37
CA GLU A 61 8.43 6.85 6.77
C GLU A 61 8.40 6.87 5.23
N ILE A 62 9.51 6.49 4.60
CA ILE A 62 9.60 6.32 3.14
C ILE A 62 9.23 4.88 2.78
N LEU A 63 8.30 4.71 1.84
CA LEU A 63 7.97 3.42 1.24
C LEU A 63 8.72 3.25 -0.07
N GLU A 64 9.35 2.08 -0.25
CA GLU A 64 9.92 1.67 -1.53
C GLU A 64 8.93 0.78 -2.25
N LEU A 65 8.71 1.03 -3.55
CA LEU A 65 7.69 0.33 -4.35
C LEU A 65 8.33 -0.49 -5.46
N GLU A 66 7.66 -1.58 -5.85
CA GLU A 66 8.00 -2.34 -7.05
C GLU A 66 7.14 -1.85 -8.22
N LEU A 67 7.73 -1.01 -9.06
CA LEU A 67 7.13 -0.32 -10.20
C LEU A 67 8.07 -0.32 -11.41
#